data_AF-A0A162Y6U4-F1
#
_entry.id   AF-A0A162Y6U4-F1
#
_cell.length_a   1.000
_cell.length_b   1.000
_cell.length_c   1.000
_cell.angle_alpha   90.00
_cell.angle_beta   90.00
_cell.angle_gamma   90.00
#
_symmetry.space_group_name_H-M   'P 1'
#
loop_
_entity.id
_entity.type
_entity.pdbx_description
1 polymer ?
#
loop_
_entity_poly.entity_id
_entity_poly.type
_entity_poly.pdbx_seq_one_letter_code
_entity_poly.pdbx_strand_id
1 'polypeptide(L)'
;MKVVCSICLEEMHEDSFWVALRSCGHVFDKACIDLLFREGYASKCPVCNAVFENSQRPPFHMIRIYPSKANGDESEEQATMINDLNEANQKVASLQSQLARTENTLDSSRQEHGIALSKLESTLNDIAQLKIDNERLRKSNNDYLSSIEKLKASYHIVANSLTRSSSSSQTPNGQLSFQDLFKVGKTVLNVVSSDPSNSFVNQTLQRDYSELKSKYKDVVNREKLAEMKVADLTARLQHSEAAENSQDRHRLQKQLFDAAIEQNNLSNTVTNLNQEKLRLLGEKRAVEEKYSAMLSDHKKLQDAETVWITNNRHLQELVKGSKEDLLKVKALNHDYATEMDGLKEEIKTLREKNKKYEDDKLQCADDIKRYEEKIKRYKEEIKMLSGRESQLMEKLAAAQQPWQLFL
;
A
#
# COMPACT_ATOMS: atom_id res chain seq x y z
N MET A 1 -18.10 -66.46 -13.11
CA MET A 1 -19.36 -66.43 -13.89
C MET A 1 -18.96 -66.26 -15.35
N LYS A 2 -19.37 -67.16 -16.24
CA LYS A 2 -19.02 -67.09 -17.66
C LYS A 2 -19.95 -66.07 -18.34
N VAL A 3 -19.39 -65.09 -19.05
CA VAL A 3 -20.17 -64.11 -19.82
C VAL A 3 -20.31 -64.64 -21.24
N VAL A 4 -21.53 -64.62 -21.77
CA VAL A 4 -21.85 -65.10 -23.13
C VAL A 4 -22.41 -63.96 -23.96
N CYS A 5 -22.15 -63.96 -25.27
CA CYS A 5 -22.75 -63.01 -26.19
C CYS A 5 -24.25 -63.24 -26.31
N SER A 6 -25.06 -62.20 -26.10
CA SER A 6 -26.52 -62.36 -26.14
C SER A 6 -27.10 -62.56 -27.55
N ILE A 7 -26.26 -62.59 -28.60
CA ILE A 7 -26.65 -62.85 -30.00
C ILE A 7 -26.23 -64.26 -30.44
N CYS A 8 -24.93 -64.56 -30.44
CA CYS A 8 -24.44 -65.87 -30.89
C CYS A 8 -24.45 -66.93 -29.78
N LEU A 9 -24.66 -66.52 -28.52
CA LEU A 9 -24.64 -67.39 -27.34
C LEU A 9 -23.29 -68.09 -27.09
N GLU A 10 -22.24 -67.70 -27.81
CA GLU A 10 -20.90 -68.21 -27.59
C GLU A 10 -20.29 -67.60 -26.32
N GLU A 11 -19.46 -68.40 -25.66
CA GLU A 11 -18.68 -67.96 -24.51
C GLU A 11 -17.66 -66.93 -24.97
N MET A 12 -17.63 -65.79 -24.28
CA MET A 12 -16.82 -64.68 -24.75
C MET A 12 -15.32 -64.94 -24.50
N HIS A 13 -14.54 -64.87 -25.58
CA HIS A 13 -13.07 -65.03 -25.54
C HIS A 13 -12.35 -63.76 -25.09
N GLU A 14 -11.19 -63.90 -24.43
CA GLU A 14 -10.38 -62.79 -23.88
C GLU A 14 -9.96 -61.76 -24.93
N ASP A 15 -9.81 -62.19 -26.19
CA ASP A 15 -9.36 -61.32 -27.30
C ASP A 15 -10.52 -60.62 -28.02
N SER A 16 -11.77 -60.95 -27.68
CA SER A 16 -12.95 -60.35 -28.29
C SER A 16 -13.27 -58.98 -27.68
N PHE A 17 -13.73 -58.04 -28.51
CA PHE A 17 -14.16 -56.73 -28.05
C PHE A 17 -15.61 -56.80 -27.59
N TRP A 18 -15.86 -56.62 -26.29
CA TRP A 18 -17.21 -56.69 -25.74
C TRP A 18 -17.79 -55.31 -25.52
N VAL A 19 -19.09 -55.21 -25.74
CA VAL A 19 -19.84 -53.99 -25.51
C VAL A 19 -21.13 -54.30 -24.76
N ALA A 20 -21.47 -53.46 -23.78
CA ALA A 20 -22.80 -53.42 -23.21
C ALA A 20 -23.58 -52.23 -23.74
N LEU A 21 -24.88 -52.42 -23.99
CA LEU A 21 -25.77 -51.32 -24.32
C LEU A 21 -26.12 -50.55 -23.05
N ARG A 22 -25.83 -49.25 -23.02
CA ARG A 22 -25.97 -48.40 -21.83
C ARG A 22 -27.39 -48.37 -21.24
N SER A 23 -28.38 -48.54 -22.09
CA SER A 23 -29.81 -48.50 -21.77
C SER A 23 -30.34 -49.74 -21.06
N CYS A 24 -29.76 -50.92 -21.29
CA CYS A 24 -30.32 -52.18 -20.83
C CYS A 24 -29.29 -53.15 -20.24
N GLY A 25 -27.99 -52.86 -20.36
CA GLY A 25 -26.91 -53.66 -19.79
C GLY A 25 -26.65 -54.99 -20.51
N HIS A 26 -27.41 -55.36 -21.54
CA HIS A 26 -27.14 -56.56 -22.32
C HIS A 26 -25.78 -56.47 -23.01
N VAL A 27 -25.03 -57.58 -22.96
CA VAL A 27 -23.65 -57.68 -23.43
C VAL A 27 -23.59 -58.45 -24.73
N PHE A 28 -22.79 -57.93 -25.67
CA PHE A 28 -22.62 -58.46 -27.01
C PHE A 28 -21.15 -58.44 -27.41
N ASP A 29 -20.77 -59.39 -28.25
CA ASP A 29 -19.58 -59.23 -29.06
C ASP A 29 -19.79 -58.09 -30.04
N LYS A 30 -18.78 -57.22 -30.15
CA LYS A 30 -18.82 -56.04 -31.00
C LYS A 30 -19.16 -56.41 -32.45
N ALA A 31 -18.57 -57.50 -32.97
CA ALA A 31 -18.83 -57.96 -34.32
C ALA A 31 -20.30 -58.35 -34.54
N CYS A 32 -20.92 -59.04 -33.57
CA CYS A 32 -22.31 -59.48 -33.65
C CYS A 32 -23.28 -58.30 -33.61
N ILE A 33 -23.09 -57.35 -32.70
CA ILE A 33 -24.00 -56.19 -32.61
C ILE A 33 -23.80 -55.21 -33.77
N ASP A 34 -22.56 -55.03 -34.24
CA ASP A 34 -22.27 -54.21 -35.42
C ASP A 34 -22.91 -54.79 -36.69
N LEU A 35 -22.97 -56.12 -36.82
CA LEU A 35 -23.63 -56.79 -37.96
C LEU A 35 -25.14 -56.54 -37.93
N LEU A 36 -25.79 -56.74 -36.78
CA LEU A 36 -27.24 -56.48 -36.64
C LEU A 36 -27.59 -55.01 -36.91
N PHE A 37 -26.74 -54.07 -36.51
CA PHE A 37 -26.94 -52.66 -36.82
C PHE A 37 -26.80 -52.35 -38.31
N ARG A 38 -25.91 -53.04 -39.05
CA ARG A 38 -25.83 -52.90 -40.52
C ARG A 38 -27.05 -53.48 -41.23
N GLU A 39 -27.66 -54.52 -40.69
CA GLU A 39 -28.83 -55.19 -41.27
C GLU A 39 -30.18 -54.49 -40.98
N GLY A 40 -30.15 -53.31 -40.35
CA GLY A 40 -31.34 -52.45 -40.18
C GLY A 40 -31.95 -52.46 -38.78
N TYR A 41 -31.35 -53.14 -37.80
CA TYR A 41 -31.79 -53.14 -36.40
C TYR A 41 -31.18 -51.99 -35.57
N ALA A 42 -30.84 -50.88 -36.22
CA ALA A 42 -29.91 -49.84 -35.73
C ALA A 42 -30.35 -49.04 -34.47
N SER A 43 -31.53 -49.27 -33.91
CA SER A 43 -32.08 -48.44 -32.81
C SER A 43 -32.68 -49.22 -31.63
N LYS A 44 -32.59 -50.56 -31.63
CA LYS A 44 -33.21 -51.38 -30.58
C LYS A 44 -32.28 -52.48 -30.11
N CYS A 45 -32.39 -52.81 -28.83
CA CYS A 45 -31.74 -54.01 -28.27
C CYS A 45 -32.34 -55.27 -28.92
N PRO A 46 -31.53 -56.18 -29.49
CA PRO A 46 -32.07 -57.42 -30.06
C PRO A 46 -32.65 -58.37 -28.99
N VAL A 47 -32.30 -58.18 -27.72
CA VAL A 47 -32.76 -59.03 -26.61
C VAL A 47 -34.05 -58.51 -26.00
N CYS A 48 -34.10 -57.22 -25.66
CA CYS A 48 -35.21 -56.64 -24.88
C CYS A 48 -35.98 -55.54 -25.61
N ASN A 49 -35.67 -55.24 -26.87
CA ASN A 49 -36.27 -54.16 -27.67
C ASN A 49 -36.19 -52.76 -27.06
N ALA A 50 -35.40 -52.55 -26.00
CA ALA A 50 -35.13 -51.22 -25.47
C ALA A 50 -34.60 -50.31 -26.59
N VAL A 51 -35.25 -49.17 -26.80
CA VAL A 51 -34.88 -48.19 -27.82
C VAL A 51 -33.76 -47.32 -27.27
N PHE A 52 -32.75 -47.04 -28.08
CA PHE A 52 -31.71 -46.06 -27.73
C PHE A 52 -31.95 -44.85 -28.62
N GLU A 53 -32.15 -43.68 -28.02
CA GLU A 53 -32.48 -42.46 -28.76
C GLU A 53 -31.42 -42.17 -29.82
N ASN A 54 -31.88 -42.00 -31.07
CA ASN A 54 -31.09 -41.64 -32.24
C ASN A 54 -30.47 -40.24 -32.07
N SER A 55 -29.49 -40.10 -31.19
CA SER A 55 -28.57 -38.97 -31.27
C SER A 55 -27.73 -39.19 -32.52
N GLN A 56 -27.73 -38.21 -33.44
CA GLN A 56 -27.19 -38.31 -34.81
C GLN A 56 -25.67 -38.53 -34.93
N ARG A 57 -25.01 -39.14 -33.92
CA ARG A 57 -23.58 -39.46 -33.94
C ARG A 57 -23.31 -40.81 -33.25
N PRO A 58 -22.86 -41.86 -33.97
CA PRO A 58 -22.22 -43.00 -33.33
C PRO A 58 -20.85 -42.56 -32.76
N PRO A 59 -20.40 -43.01 -31.57
CA PRO A 59 -20.70 -44.29 -30.93
C PRO A 59 -20.89 -44.22 -29.38
N PHE A 60 -21.73 -43.33 -28.84
CA PHE A 60 -21.82 -43.10 -27.37
C PHE A 60 -22.79 -44.02 -26.60
N HIS A 61 -23.47 -44.95 -27.27
CA HIS A 61 -24.50 -45.81 -26.65
C HIS A 61 -23.97 -47.18 -26.18
N MET A 62 -22.72 -47.49 -26.51
CA MET A 62 -22.04 -48.73 -26.16
C MET A 62 -20.93 -48.45 -25.15
N ILE A 63 -20.95 -49.18 -24.03
CA ILE A 63 -19.89 -49.16 -23.03
C ILE A 63 -18.99 -50.34 -23.34
N ARG A 64 -17.70 -50.09 -23.62
CA ARG A 64 -16.72 -51.16 -23.79
C ARG A 64 -16.51 -51.86 -22.44
N ILE A 65 -16.71 -53.16 -22.40
CA ILE A 65 -16.47 -53.97 -21.21
C ILE A 65 -15.09 -54.62 -21.32
N TYR A 66 -14.31 -54.48 -20.26
CA TYR A 66 -13.08 -55.24 -20.05
C TYR A 66 -13.35 -56.20 -18.89
N PRO A 67 -13.50 -57.50 -19.14
CA PRO A 67 -13.61 -58.46 -18.05
C PRO A 67 -12.34 -58.38 -17.18
N SER A 68 -12.50 -58.11 -15.89
CA SER A 68 -11.42 -58.39 -14.95
C SER A 68 -11.20 -59.90 -14.92
N LYS A 69 -9.95 -60.34 -15.14
CA LYS A 69 -9.56 -61.75 -14.95
C LYS A 69 -9.87 -62.11 -13.51
N ALA A 70 -10.92 -62.89 -13.30
CA ALA A 70 -11.42 -63.21 -11.95
C ALA A 70 -10.54 -64.22 -11.22
N ASN A 71 -9.56 -64.84 -11.89
CA ASN A 71 -8.66 -65.83 -11.30
C ASN A 71 -7.26 -65.65 -11.88
N GLY A 72 -6.35 -65.16 -11.06
CA GLY A 72 -4.93 -65.06 -11.37
C GLY A 72 -4.36 -64.00 -10.48
N ASP A 73 -3.55 -64.44 -9.51
CA ASP A 73 -2.73 -63.65 -8.57
C ASP A 73 -2.88 -62.14 -8.75
N GLU A 74 -3.41 -61.46 -7.72
CA GLU A 74 -3.24 -60.01 -7.60
C GLU A 74 -1.76 -59.70 -7.83
N SER A 75 -1.45 -59.34 -9.08
CA SER A 75 -0.08 -59.12 -9.51
C SER A 75 0.46 -58.06 -8.56
N GLU A 76 1.66 -58.26 -8.05
CA GLU A 76 2.36 -57.30 -7.21
C GLU A 76 2.29 -55.88 -7.80
N GLU A 77 2.20 -55.78 -9.13
CA GLU A 77 1.95 -54.56 -9.92
C GLU A 77 0.61 -53.85 -9.66
N GLN A 78 -0.48 -54.56 -9.37
CA GLN A 78 -1.77 -53.95 -9.05
C GLN A 78 -1.77 -53.39 -7.64
N ALA A 79 -1.17 -54.09 -6.68
CA ALA A 79 -1.01 -53.61 -5.32
C ALA A 79 -0.11 -52.37 -5.25
N THR A 80 0.99 -52.35 -6.02
CA THR A 80 1.85 -51.15 -6.13
C THR A 80 1.09 -49.99 -6.77
N MET A 81 0.33 -50.22 -7.85
CA MET A 81 -0.45 -49.16 -8.49
C MET A 81 -1.54 -48.57 -7.58
N ILE A 82 -2.20 -49.38 -6.75
CA ILE A 82 -3.17 -48.89 -5.76
C ILE A 82 -2.47 -48.05 -4.68
N ASN A 83 -1.29 -48.47 -4.21
CA ASN A 83 -0.50 -47.70 -3.24
C ASN A 83 -0.03 -46.37 -3.82
N ASP A 84 0.49 -46.35 -5.05
CA ASP A 84 0.92 -45.14 -5.75
C ASP A 84 -0.26 -44.17 -5.95
N LEU A 85 -1.45 -44.68 -6.30
CA LEU A 85 -2.65 -43.89 -6.44
C LEU A 85 -3.09 -43.28 -5.10
N ASN A 86 -3.03 -44.05 -4.01
CA ASN A 86 -3.33 -43.55 -2.68
C ASN A 86 -2.33 -42.48 -2.23
N GLU A 87 -1.04 -42.68 -2.48
CA GLU A 87 0.01 -41.69 -2.20
C GLU A 87 -0.20 -40.40 -3.01
N ALA A 88 -0.52 -40.52 -4.30
CA ALA A 88 -0.84 -39.39 -5.16
C ALA A 88 -2.07 -38.63 -4.64
N ASN A 89 -3.14 -39.33 -4.23
CA ASN A 89 -4.33 -38.71 -3.66
C ASN A 89 -4.03 -38.00 -2.32
N GLN A 90 -3.19 -38.57 -1.46
CA GLN A 90 -2.74 -37.91 -0.23
C GLN A 90 -1.92 -36.64 -0.54
N LYS A 91 -1.04 -36.68 -1.53
CA LYS A 91 -0.29 -35.50 -2.00
C LYS A 91 -1.22 -34.42 -2.53
N VAL A 92 -2.21 -34.77 -3.34
CA VAL A 92 -3.22 -33.83 -3.86
C VAL A 92 -3.99 -33.17 -2.72
N ALA A 93 -4.46 -33.95 -1.72
CA ALA A 93 -5.16 -33.39 -0.57
C ALA A 93 -4.27 -32.45 0.28
N SER A 94 -3.00 -32.80 0.46
CA SER A 94 -2.01 -31.95 1.15
C SER A 94 -1.79 -30.63 0.41
N LEU A 95 -1.59 -30.69 -0.90
CA LEU A 95 -1.41 -29.50 -1.74
C LEU A 95 -2.67 -28.62 -1.76
N GLN A 96 -3.86 -29.21 -1.80
CA GLN A 96 -5.12 -28.46 -1.68
C GLN A 96 -5.25 -27.74 -0.34
N SER A 97 -4.85 -28.38 0.77
CA SER A 97 -4.83 -27.73 2.09
C SER A 97 -3.81 -26.58 2.16
N GLN A 98 -2.63 -26.76 1.56
CA GLN A 98 -1.62 -25.69 1.47
C GLN A 98 -2.12 -24.51 0.64
N LEU A 99 -2.73 -24.78 -0.52
CA LEU A 99 -3.28 -23.76 -1.40
C LEU A 99 -4.33 -22.92 -0.65
N ALA A 100 -5.29 -23.57 0.04
CA ALA A 100 -6.31 -22.87 0.82
C ALA A 100 -5.69 -22.00 1.95
N ARG A 101 -4.62 -22.47 2.61
CA ARG A 101 -3.92 -21.65 3.62
C ARG A 101 -3.26 -20.42 2.99
N THR A 102 -2.62 -20.59 1.84
CA THR A 102 -1.96 -19.49 1.13
C THR A 102 -2.97 -18.46 0.60
N GLU A 103 -4.13 -18.90 0.10
CA GLU A 103 -5.22 -18.02 -0.32
C GLU A 103 -5.74 -17.18 0.85
N ASN A 104 -6.01 -17.81 2.00
CA ASN A 104 -6.45 -17.10 3.20
C ASN A 104 -5.41 -16.08 3.71
N THR A 105 -4.12 -16.42 3.64
CA THR A 105 -3.04 -15.48 3.99
C THR A 105 -2.97 -14.32 3.00
N LEU A 106 -3.13 -14.59 1.71
CA LEU A 106 -3.15 -13.55 0.67
C LEU A 106 -4.33 -12.60 0.84
N ASP A 107 -5.52 -13.12 1.14
CA ASP A 107 -6.71 -12.29 1.37
C ASP A 107 -6.61 -11.44 2.63
N SER A 108 -6.04 -12.00 3.71
CA SER A 108 -5.74 -11.24 4.94
C SER A 108 -4.75 -10.10 4.65
N SER A 109 -3.68 -10.39 3.90
CA SER A 109 -2.70 -9.38 3.49
C SER A 109 -3.31 -8.30 2.59
N ARG A 110 -4.20 -8.67 1.66
CA ARG A 110 -4.94 -7.70 0.83
C ARG A 110 -5.84 -6.79 1.66
N GLN A 111 -6.52 -7.33 2.66
CA GLN A 111 -7.36 -6.55 3.57
C GLN A 111 -6.53 -5.56 4.39
N GLU A 112 -5.42 -6.00 4.98
CA GLU A 112 -4.48 -5.13 5.71
C GLU A 112 -3.92 -4.02 4.81
N HIS A 113 -3.53 -4.37 3.58
CA HIS A 113 -3.07 -3.39 2.59
C HIS A 113 -4.17 -2.38 2.23
N GLY A 114 -5.43 -2.81 2.10
CA GLY A 114 -6.57 -1.92 1.91
C GLY A 114 -6.75 -0.92 3.04
N ILE A 115 -6.65 -1.37 4.30
CA ILE A 115 -6.72 -0.50 5.48
C ILE A 115 -5.56 0.50 5.49
N ALA A 116 -4.34 0.06 5.16
CA ALA A 116 -3.17 0.92 5.08
C ALA A 116 -3.32 2.01 4.00
N LEU A 117 -3.87 1.66 2.83
CA LEU A 117 -4.15 2.63 1.77
C LEU A 117 -5.20 3.67 2.19
N SER A 118 -6.30 3.27 2.81
CA SER A 118 -7.30 4.21 3.32
C SER A 118 -6.71 5.17 4.38
N LYS A 119 -5.82 4.67 5.23
CA LYS A 119 -5.11 5.51 6.20
C LYS A 119 -4.18 6.50 5.52
N LEU A 120 -3.43 6.06 4.51
CA LEU A 120 -2.54 6.93 3.73
C LEU A 120 -3.33 8.04 3.02
N GLU A 121 -4.46 7.70 2.42
CA GLU A 121 -5.35 8.67 1.77
C GLU A 121 -5.85 9.73 2.75
N SER A 122 -6.30 9.33 3.95
CA SER A 122 -6.65 10.28 5.02
C SER A 122 -5.50 11.22 5.36
N THR A 123 -4.29 10.69 5.54
CA THR A 123 -3.12 11.53 5.88
C THR A 123 -2.72 12.48 4.74
N LEU A 124 -2.90 12.08 3.48
CA LEU A 124 -2.66 12.94 2.34
C LEU A 124 -3.65 14.10 2.29
N ASN A 125 -4.92 13.85 2.62
CA ASN A 125 -5.93 14.89 2.75
C ASN A 125 -5.58 15.88 3.88
N ASP A 126 -5.13 15.38 5.03
CA ASP A 126 -4.68 16.23 6.14
C ASP A 126 -3.48 17.11 5.74
N ILE A 127 -2.51 16.54 5.02
CA ILE A 127 -1.35 17.30 4.49
C ILE A 127 -1.80 18.38 3.50
N ALA A 128 -2.75 18.06 2.62
CA ALA A 128 -3.30 19.03 1.68
C ALA A 128 -3.97 20.20 2.41
N GLN A 129 -4.72 19.91 3.47
CA GLN A 129 -5.36 20.92 4.31
C GLN A 129 -4.32 21.79 5.03
N LEU A 130 -3.30 21.19 5.64
CA LEU A 130 -2.20 21.92 6.29
C LEU A 130 -1.42 22.82 5.33
N LYS A 131 -1.31 22.42 4.06
CA LYS A 131 -0.68 23.25 3.02
C LYS A 131 -1.51 24.51 2.72
N ILE A 132 -2.84 24.36 2.65
CA ILE A 132 -3.77 25.49 2.48
C ILE A 132 -3.66 26.45 3.66
N ASP A 133 -3.63 25.92 4.88
CA ASP A 133 -3.54 26.73 6.09
C ASP A 133 -2.19 27.46 6.20
N ASN A 134 -1.09 26.81 5.83
CA ASN A 134 0.23 27.45 5.74
C ASN A 134 0.24 28.60 4.74
N GLU A 135 -0.37 28.43 3.57
CA GLU A 135 -0.44 29.50 2.58
C GLU A 135 -1.27 30.68 3.08
N ARG A 136 -2.37 30.40 3.80
CA ARG A 136 -3.18 31.43 4.47
C ARG A 136 -2.37 32.19 5.52
N LEU A 137 -1.60 31.49 6.35
CA LEU A 137 -0.72 32.10 7.35
C LEU A 137 0.38 32.94 6.68
N ARG A 138 0.98 32.44 5.60
CA ARG A 138 2.00 33.16 4.83
C ARG A 138 1.45 34.47 4.27
N LYS A 139 0.24 34.43 3.72
CA LYS A 139 -0.46 35.62 3.24
C LYS A 139 -0.70 36.62 4.36
N SER A 140 -1.25 36.17 5.49
CA SER A 140 -1.45 37.03 6.66
C SER A 140 -0.15 37.65 7.14
N ASN A 141 0.94 36.88 7.19
CA ASN A 141 2.26 37.37 7.58
C ASN A 141 2.80 38.44 6.62
N ASN A 142 2.61 38.28 5.31
CA ASN A 142 2.96 39.31 4.33
C ASN A 142 2.13 40.59 4.53
N ASP A 143 0.84 40.46 4.83
CA ASP A 143 -0.04 41.60 5.12
C ASP A 143 0.41 42.33 6.41
N TYR A 144 0.87 41.60 7.42
CA TYR A 144 1.47 42.17 8.64
C TYR A 144 2.78 42.88 8.35
N LEU A 145 3.68 42.29 7.56
CA LEU A 145 4.94 42.93 7.17
C LEU A 145 4.69 44.23 6.38
N SER A 146 3.74 44.23 5.44
CA SER A 146 3.35 45.43 4.71
C SER A 146 2.77 46.51 5.64
N SER A 147 1.97 46.10 6.63
CA SER A 147 1.45 47.01 7.65
C SER A 147 2.57 47.64 8.48
N ILE A 148 3.56 46.84 8.90
CA ILE A 148 4.74 47.30 9.65
C ILE A 148 5.55 48.31 8.81
N GLU A 149 5.75 48.06 7.52
CA GLU A 149 6.47 48.98 6.63
C GLU A 149 5.76 50.33 6.47
N LYS A 150 4.44 50.33 6.28
CA LYS A 150 3.64 51.57 6.24
C LYS A 150 3.76 52.36 7.54
N LEU A 151 3.73 51.65 8.65
CA LEU A 151 3.79 52.22 9.99
C LEU A 151 5.17 52.82 10.29
N LYS A 152 6.25 52.14 9.87
CA LYS A 152 7.62 52.71 9.85
C LYS A 152 7.69 53.99 9.00
N ALA A 153 7.07 54.00 7.82
CA ALA A 153 7.04 55.18 6.97
C ALA A 153 6.29 56.35 7.63
N SER A 154 5.13 56.11 8.23
CA SER A 154 4.38 57.11 9.01
C SER A 154 5.19 57.65 10.19
N TYR A 155 5.88 56.77 10.93
CA TYR A 155 6.75 57.18 12.04
C TYR A 155 7.86 58.10 11.56
N HIS A 156 8.52 57.78 10.44
CA HIS A 156 9.55 58.64 9.86
C HIS A 156 9.03 60.03 9.48
N ILE A 157 7.81 60.12 8.94
CA ILE A 157 7.18 61.42 8.60
C ILE A 157 6.99 62.26 9.87
N VAL A 158 6.47 61.66 10.95
CA VAL A 158 6.25 62.35 12.23
C VAL A 158 7.56 62.77 12.89
N ALA A 159 8.58 61.90 12.86
CA ALA A 159 9.91 62.22 13.40
C ALA A 159 10.56 63.39 12.63
N ASN A 160 10.42 63.42 11.30
CA ASN A 160 10.95 64.49 10.46
C ASN A 160 10.21 65.82 10.64
N SER A 161 8.88 65.80 10.86
CA SER A 161 8.14 67.04 11.15
C SER A 161 8.47 67.59 12.54
N LEU A 162 8.65 66.73 13.55
CA LEU A 162 9.03 67.14 14.90
C LEU A 162 10.42 67.79 14.94
N THR A 163 11.39 67.23 14.21
CA THR A 163 12.74 67.81 14.09
C THR A 163 12.72 69.14 13.36
N ARG A 164 11.90 69.29 12.30
CA ARG A 164 11.70 70.58 11.59
C ARG A 164 11.09 71.66 12.48
N SER A 165 10.07 71.32 13.29
CA SER A 165 9.46 72.26 14.24
C SER A 165 10.42 72.69 15.34
N SER A 166 11.30 71.79 15.79
CA SER A 166 12.31 72.09 16.82
C SER A 166 13.41 73.04 16.33
N SER A 167 13.73 73.03 15.02
CA SER A 167 14.71 73.95 14.43
C SER A 167 14.16 75.36 14.12
N SER A 168 12.84 75.58 14.21
CA SER A 168 12.21 76.86 13.80
C SER A 168 11.80 77.77 14.97
N SER A 169 12.00 77.35 16.22
CA SER A 169 11.63 78.14 17.41
C SER A 169 12.88 78.55 18.21
N GLN A 170 13.63 79.52 17.69
CA GLN A 170 14.52 80.35 18.50
C GLN A 170 13.77 81.61 18.95
N THR A 171 12.96 81.49 19.99
CA THR A 171 12.58 82.62 20.85
C THR A 171 12.63 82.15 22.31
N PRO A 172 13.32 82.89 23.20
CA PRO A 172 13.45 82.51 24.60
C PRO A 172 12.19 82.93 25.37
N ASN A 173 11.85 82.18 26.43
CA ASN A 173 10.72 82.38 27.34
C ASN A 173 9.32 82.02 26.81
N GLY A 174 9.07 80.72 26.73
CA GLY A 174 7.72 80.16 26.76
C GLY A 174 7.75 78.82 27.49
N GLN A 175 7.38 78.83 28.77
CA GLN A 175 7.29 77.64 29.62
C GLN A 175 6.17 76.75 29.10
N LEU A 176 6.51 75.82 28.21
CA LEU A 176 5.61 74.82 27.66
C LEU A 176 5.17 73.87 28.78
N SER A 177 3.86 73.84 29.04
CA SER A 177 3.29 73.09 30.14
C SER A 177 3.30 71.59 29.83
N PHE A 178 3.49 70.79 30.88
CA PHE A 178 3.52 69.32 30.85
C PHE A 178 2.26 68.68 30.24
N GLN A 179 1.16 69.44 30.08
CA GLN A 179 -0.08 68.98 29.44
C GLN A 179 0.01 68.86 27.91
N ASP A 180 0.92 69.59 27.25
CA ASP A 180 1.01 69.56 25.78
C ASP A 180 1.89 68.39 25.29
N LEU A 181 2.86 67.95 26.08
CA LEU A 181 3.64 66.72 25.85
C LEU A 181 2.79 65.44 26.00
N PHE A 182 1.76 65.46 26.87
CA PHE A 182 0.85 64.33 27.02
C PHE A 182 -0.15 64.19 25.87
N LYS A 183 -0.50 65.29 25.19
CA LYS A 183 -1.39 65.26 24.01
C LYS A 183 -0.71 64.67 22.78
N VAL A 184 0.60 64.90 22.61
CA VAL A 184 1.37 64.32 21.49
C VAL A 184 1.67 62.83 21.73
N GLY A 185 1.94 62.42 22.98
CA GLY A 185 2.14 61.00 23.33
C GLY A 185 0.89 60.13 23.13
N LYS A 186 -0.31 60.69 23.31
CA LYS A 186 -1.59 59.97 23.12
C LYS A 186 -1.93 59.71 21.66
N THR A 187 -1.39 60.50 20.73
CA THR A 187 -1.62 60.34 19.29
C THR A 187 -0.63 59.35 18.65
N VAL A 188 0.57 59.22 19.21
CA VAL A 188 1.62 58.30 18.70
C VAL A 188 1.44 56.86 19.21
N LEU A 189 0.87 56.67 20.41
CA LEU A 189 0.57 55.33 20.96
C LEU A 189 -0.63 54.63 20.30
N ASN A 190 -1.47 55.36 19.57
CA ASN A 190 -2.63 54.80 18.87
C ASN A 190 -2.33 54.25 17.45
N VAL A 191 -1.09 54.40 16.94
CA VAL A 191 -0.75 54.04 15.56
C VAL A 191 0.23 52.86 15.46
N VAL A 192 0.84 52.39 16.57
CA VAL A 192 2.01 51.47 16.53
C VAL A 192 1.75 50.04 17.04
N SER A 193 0.50 49.60 17.16
CA SER A 193 0.24 48.23 17.65
C SER A 193 -0.71 47.50 16.71
N SER A 194 -0.20 46.49 15.99
CA SER A 194 -1.01 45.47 15.33
C SER A 194 -0.16 44.38 14.66
N ASP A 195 0.28 43.40 15.44
CA ASP A 195 -0.05 42.00 15.09
C ASP A 195 -0.75 41.37 16.31
N PRO A 196 -2.07 41.11 16.25
CA PRO A 196 -2.98 41.54 17.31
C PRO A 196 -3.51 40.41 18.18
N SER A 197 -3.17 39.16 17.91
CA SER A 197 -3.96 38.05 18.51
C SER A 197 -3.46 37.61 19.88
N ASN A 198 -2.15 37.72 20.18
CA ASN A 198 -1.60 37.32 21.48
C ASN A 198 -0.94 38.48 22.26
N SER A 199 -0.33 39.46 21.58
CA SER A 199 0.28 40.62 22.23
C SER A 199 -0.77 41.66 22.65
N PHE A 200 -1.79 41.88 21.82
CA PHE A 200 -2.82 42.88 22.10
C PHE A 200 -3.71 42.47 23.26
N VAL A 201 -4.04 41.18 23.37
CA VAL A 201 -4.80 40.65 24.51
C VAL A 201 -3.99 40.85 25.80
N ASN A 202 -2.71 40.50 25.82
CA ASN A 202 -1.86 40.70 26.99
C ASN A 202 -1.60 42.18 27.31
N GLN A 203 -1.33 43.03 26.33
CA GLN A 203 -1.13 44.47 26.54
C GLN A 203 -2.42 45.18 26.96
N THR A 204 -3.57 44.79 26.40
CA THR A 204 -4.86 45.36 26.77
C THR A 204 -5.23 44.94 28.18
N LEU A 205 -5.10 43.65 28.52
CA LEU A 205 -5.26 43.16 29.89
C LEU A 205 -4.30 43.86 30.87
N GLN A 206 -3.04 44.07 30.48
CA GLN A 206 -2.06 44.73 31.33
C GLN A 206 -2.35 46.23 31.51
N ARG A 207 -2.82 46.90 30.45
CA ARG A 207 -3.25 48.30 30.49
C ARG A 207 -4.50 48.45 31.34
N ASP A 208 -5.50 47.62 31.12
CA ASP A 208 -6.77 47.62 31.85
C ASP A 208 -6.55 47.31 33.32
N TYR A 209 -5.68 46.34 33.63
CA TYR A 209 -5.28 46.06 35.02
C TYR A 209 -4.57 47.24 35.67
N SER A 210 -3.68 47.92 34.94
CA SER A 210 -2.97 49.10 35.46
C SER A 210 -3.91 50.29 35.68
N GLU A 211 -4.86 50.50 34.78
CA GLU A 211 -5.90 51.52 34.91
C GLU A 211 -6.84 51.21 36.08
N LEU A 212 -7.29 49.96 36.20
CA LEU A 212 -8.13 49.49 37.31
C LEU A 212 -7.41 49.66 38.65
N LYS A 213 -6.11 49.33 38.71
CA LYS A 213 -5.27 49.53 39.90
C LYS A 213 -5.15 51.00 40.28
N SER A 214 -5.02 51.89 39.29
CA SER A 214 -4.98 53.34 39.50
C SER A 214 -6.33 53.86 40.03
N LYS A 215 -7.45 53.47 39.39
CA LYS A 215 -8.81 53.82 39.81
C LYS A 215 -9.09 53.34 41.23
N TYR A 216 -8.74 52.09 41.55
CA TYR A 216 -8.89 51.54 42.90
C TYR A 216 -8.11 52.37 43.93
N LYS A 217 -6.85 52.71 43.63
CA LYS A 217 -6.02 53.54 44.51
C LYS A 217 -6.64 54.93 44.72
N ASP A 218 -7.17 55.55 43.67
CA ASP A 218 -7.83 56.84 43.76
C ASP A 218 -9.12 56.79 44.58
N VAL A 219 -9.97 55.78 44.36
CA VAL A 219 -11.20 55.57 45.14
C VAL A 219 -10.90 55.35 46.62
N VAL A 220 -9.91 54.51 46.96
CA VAL A 220 -9.48 54.29 48.35
C VAL A 220 -8.98 55.58 49.00
N ASN A 221 -8.27 56.44 48.26
CA ASN A 221 -7.84 57.74 48.78
C ASN A 221 -9.04 58.69 49.01
N ARG A 222 -10.03 58.69 48.11
CA ARG A 222 -11.26 59.49 48.28
C ARG A 222 -12.10 58.99 49.45
N GLU A 223 -12.20 57.67 49.64
CA GLU A 223 -12.89 57.05 50.78
C GLU A 223 -12.26 57.50 52.09
N LYS A 224 -10.93 57.41 52.23
CA LYS A 224 -10.21 57.93 53.41
C LYS A 224 -10.43 59.43 53.64
N LEU A 225 -10.46 60.23 52.57
CA LEU A 225 -10.71 61.66 52.67
C LEU A 225 -12.16 61.95 53.12
N ALA A 226 -13.13 61.20 52.60
CA ALA A 226 -14.52 61.27 53.02
C ALA A 226 -14.68 60.87 54.49
N GLU A 227 -14.03 59.79 54.93
CA GLU A 227 -13.99 59.37 56.34
C GLU A 227 -13.44 60.49 57.25
N MET A 228 -12.31 61.10 56.87
CA MET A 228 -11.74 62.23 57.61
C MET A 228 -12.70 63.43 57.66
N LYS A 229 -13.39 63.73 56.55
CA LYS A 229 -14.33 64.85 56.47
C LYS A 229 -15.59 64.59 57.31
N VAL A 230 -16.11 63.37 57.31
CA VAL A 230 -17.22 62.95 58.19
C VAL A 230 -16.79 63.07 59.65
N ALA A 231 -15.59 62.63 60.01
CA ALA A 231 -15.06 62.76 61.37
C ALA A 231 -14.94 64.24 61.81
N ASP A 232 -14.40 65.11 60.96
CA ASP A 232 -14.29 66.56 61.23
C ASP A 232 -15.67 67.23 61.37
N LEU A 233 -16.60 66.96 60.45
CA LEU A 233 -17.96 67.49 60.53
C LEU A 233 -18.70 66.99 61.78
N THR A 234 -18.48 65.73 62.17
CA THR A 234 -19.06 65.16 63.40
C THR A 234 -18.52 65.87 64.64
N ALA A 235 -17.20 66.11 64.70
CA ALA A 235 -16.58 66.85 65.81
C ALA A 235 -17.08 68.31 65.87
N ARG A 236 -17.19 68.99 64.72
CA ARG A 236 -17.76 70.36 64.65
C ARG A 236 -19.22 70.40 65.08
N LEU A 237 -20.02 69.41 64.68
CA LEU A 237 -21.42 69.32 65.10
C LEU A 237 -21.51 69.16 66.63
N GLN A 238 -20.69 68.30 67.24
CA GLN A 238 -20.61 68.13 68.69
C GLN A 238 -20.20 69.42 69.42
N HIS A 239 -19.29 70.22 68.86
CA HIS A 239 -18.91 71.52 69.42
C HIS A 239 -19.97 72.61 69.21
N SER A 240 -20.73 72.54 68.11
CA SER A 240 -21.83 73.46 67.80
C SER A 240 -23.04 73.28 68.72
N GLU A 241 -23.18 72.14 69.41
CA GLU A 241 -24.28 71.94 70.38
C GLU A 241 -24.20 72.91 71.57
N ALA A 242 -23.07 73.61 71.76
CA ALA A 242 -22.88 74.65 72.77
C ALA A 242 -23.20 76.08 72.31
N ALA A 243 -23.56 76.33 71.04
CA ALA A 243 -23.81 77.67 70.49
C ALA A 243 -25.18 77.77 69.77
N GLU A 244 -25.95 78.84 70.03
CA GLU A 244 -27.38 79.01 69.68
C GLU A 244 -27.72 79.23 68.18
N ASN A 245 -26.82 78.99 67.22
CA ASN A 245 -27.11 79.26 65.80
C ASN A 245 -27.71 78.04 65.07
N SER A 246 -29.05 77.91 65.10
CA SER A 246 -29.81 76.77 64.54
C SER A 246 -29.60 76.54 63.02
N GLN A 247 -29.31 77.60 62.26
CA GLN A 247 -29.13 77.52 60.81
C GLN A 247 -27.82 76.82 60.42
N ASP A 248 -26.74 77.08 61.16
CA ASP A 248 -25.44 76.43 60.94
C ASP A 248 -25.50 74.94 61.26
N ARG A 249 -26.27 74.57 62.31
CA ARG A 249 -26.52 73.17 62.67
C ARG A 249 -27.20 72.39 61.54
N HIS A 250 -28.25 72.95 60.93
CA HIS A 250 -28.92 72.30 59.79
C HIS A 250 -28.00 72.18 58.57
N ARG A 251 -27.16 73.19 58.30
CA ARG A 251 -26.19 73.13 57.20
C ARG A 251 -25.17 72.01 57.42
N LEU A 252 -24.61 71.89 58.62
CA LEU A 252 -23.67 70.83 58.97
C LEU A 252 -24.31 69.44 58.87
N GLN A 253 -25.55 69.29 59.35
CA GLN A 253 -26.29 68.03 59.29
C GLN A 253 -26.54 67.57 57.84
N LYS A 254 -26.89 68.50 56.95
CA LYS A 254 -27.01 68.21 55.51
C LYS A 254 -25.67 67.77 54.91
N GLN A 255 -24.58 68.48 55.20
CA GLN A 255 -23.25 68.12 54.70
C GLN A 255 -22.79 66.74 55.18
N LEU A 256 -23.13 66.38 56.42
CA LEU A 256 -22.79 65.08 57.00
C LEU A 256 -23.60 63.96 56.34
N PHE A 257 -24.89 64.20 56.05
CA PHE A 257 -25.73 63.27 55.30
C PHE A 257 -25.24 63.07 53.86
N ASP A 258 -24.92 64.15 53.14
CA ASP A 258 -24.37 64.09 51.78
C ASP A 258 -23.03 63.32 51.75
N ALA A 259 -22.16 63.56 52.75
CA ALA A 259 -20.88 62.85 52.88
C ALA A 259 -21.06 61.36 53.22
N ALA A 260 -22.05 61.00 54.03
CA ALA A 260 -22.36 59.60 54.34
C ALA A 260 -22.89 58.84 53.10
N ILE A 261 -23.72 59.50 52.26
CA ILE A 261 -24.15 58.94 50.97
C ILE A 261 -22.94 58.71 50.07
N GLU A 262 -22.03 59.69 49.97
CA GLU A 262 -20.81 59.56 49.17
C GLU A 262 -19.92 58.41 49.67
N GLN A 263 -19.73 58.27 50.98
CA GLN A 263 -18.98 57.15 51.58
C GLN A 263 -19.60 55.79 51.20
N ASN A 264 -20.93 55.65 51.32
CA ASN A 264 -21.61 54.41 50.96
C ASN A 264 -21.46 54.08 49.46
N ASN A 265 -21.54 55.09 48.59
CA ASN A 265 -21.32 54.92 47.16
C ASN A 265 -19.87 54.50 46.83
N LEU A 266 -18.89 55.07 47.52
CA LEU A 266 -17.48 54.69 47.38
C LEU A 266 -17.25 53.25 47.87
N SER A 267 -17.81 52.86 49.01
CA SER A 267 -17.71 51.51 49.56
C SER A 267 -18.30 50.44 48.61
N ASN A 268 -19.47 50.72 48.03
CA ASN A 268 -20.06 49.85 46.99
C ASN A 268 -19.16 49.74 45.75
N THR A 269 -18.54 50.85 45.33
CA THR A 269 -17.60 50.87 44.21
C THR A 269 -16.37 50.02 44.50
N VAL A 270 -15.78 50.13 45.70
CA VAL A 270 -14.64 49.30 46.14
C VAL A 270 -15.00 47.81 46.14
N THR A 271 -16.20 47.47 46.61
CA THR A 271 -16.70 46.08 46.63
C THR A 271 -16.81 45.51 45.22
N ASN A 272 -17.41 46.27 44.28
CA ASN A 272 -17.51 45.87 42.87
C ASN A 272 -16.13 45.71 42.21
N LEU A 273 -15.20 46.64 42.46
CA LEU A 273 -13.83 46.55 41.95
C LEU A 273 -13.08 45.31 42.49
N ASN A 274 -13.32 44.93 43.74
CA ASN A 274 -12.73 43.73 44.32
C ASN A 274 -13.30 42.43 43.71
N GLN A 275 -14.60 42.38 43.42
CA GLN A 275 -15.22 41.27 42.71
C GLN A 275 -14.64 41.13 41.29
N GLU A 276 -14.51 42.25 40.58
CA GLU A 276 -13.93 42.28 39.23
C GLU A 276 -12.46 41.84 39.22
N LYS A 277 -11.67 42.27 40.21
CA LYS A 277 -10.30 41.79 40.40
C LYS A 277 -10.25 40.26 40.58
N LEU A 278 -11.15 39.67 41.37
CA LEU A 278 -11.20 38.22 41.55
C LEU A 278 -11.60 37.50 40.25
N ARG A 279 -12.55 38.06 39.49
CA ARG A 279 -12.95 37.55 38.17
C ARG A 279 -11.76 37.50 37.21
N LEU A 280 -11.02 38.60 37.08
CA LEU A 280 -9.83 38.69 36.22
C LEU A 280 -8.71 37.73 36.64
N LEU A 281 -8.53 37.50 37.95
CA LEU A 281 -7.57 36.50 38.45
C LEU A 281 -8.00 35.06 38.11
N GLY A 282 -9.31 34.79 38.06
CA GLY A 282 -9.86 33.53 37.56
C GLY A 282 -9.56 33.32 36.08
N GLU A 283 -9.84 34.34 35.25
CA GLU A 283 -9.56 34.30 33.81
C GLU A 283 -8.06 34.13 33.52
N LYS A 284 -7.20 34.83 34.26
CA LYS A 284 -5.75 34.67 34.15
C LYS A 284 -5.32 33.22 34.37
N ARG A 285 -5.79 32.57 35.44
CA ARG A 285 -5.48 31.15 35.71
C ARG A 285 -5.98 30.24 34.59
N ALA A 286 -7.20 30.46 34.08
CA ALA A 286 -7.74 29.68 32.97
C ALA A 286 -6.90 29.82 31.69
N VAL A 287 -6.35 31.02 31.42
CA VAL A 287 -5.43 31.23 30.29
C VAL A 287 -4.08 30.54 30.52
N GLU A 288 -3.53 30.59 31.74
CA GLU A 288 -2.29 29.89 32.11
C GLU A 288 -2.41 28.35 31.97
N GLU A 289 -3.55 27.79 32.37
CA GLU A 289 -3.86 26.36 32.19
C GLU A 289 -3.96 25.99 30.71
N LYS A 290 -4.68 26.78 29.90
CA LYS A 290 -4.76 26.58 28.44
C LYS A 290 -3.39 26.67 27.77
N TYR A 291 -2.56 27.62 28.17
CA TYR A 291 -1.20 27.76 27.67
C TYR A 291 -0.33 26.53 28.02
N SER A 292 -0.44 26.04 29.25
CA SER A 292 0.26 24.83 29.71
C SER A 292 -0.18 23.58 28.95
N ALA A 293 -1.48 23.44 28.69
CA ALA A 293 -2.03 22.35 27.86
C ALA A 293 -1.49 22.44 26.42
N MET A 294 -1.49 23.63 25.82
CA MET A 294 -0.94 23.86 24.48
C MET A 294 0.55 23.52 24.39
N LEU A 295 1.35 23.86 25.40
CA LEU A 295 2.76 23.46 25.48
C LEU A 295 2.92 21.93 25.56
N SER A 296 2.07 21.26 26.33
CA SER A 296 2.06 19.80 26.39
C SER A 296 1.75 19.16 25.03
N ASP A 297 0.78 19.71 24.29
CA ASP A 297 0.41 19.18 22.97
C ASP A 297 1.47 19.49 21.92
N HIS A 298 2.11 20.66 21.98
CA HIS A 298 3.27 20.98 21.14
C HIS A 298 4.41 19.96 21.34
N LYS A 299 4.68 19.56 22.58
CA LYS A 299 5.67 18.53 22.88
C LYS A 299 5.29 17.17 22.28
N LYS A 300 4.02 16.74 22.39
CA LYS A 300 3.55 15.50 21.76
C LYS A 300 3.71 15.53 20.23
N LEU A 301 3.48 16.68 19.60
CA LEU A 301 3.69 16.85 18.17
C LEU A 301 5.18 16.75 17.79
N GLN A 302 6.08 17.33 18.59
CA GLN A 302 7.53 17.18 18.38
C GLN A 302 7.99 15.71 18.54
N ASP A 303 7.45 15.00 19.52
CA ASP A 303 7.75 13.59 19.72
C ASP A 303 7.25 12.76 18.51
N ALA A 304 6.03 13.04 18.03
CA ALA A 304 5.47 12.40 16.84
C ALA A 304 6.27 12.70 15.57
N GLU A 305 6.73 13.94 15.38
CA GLU A 305 7.60 14.35 14.27
C GLU A 305 8.93 13.57 14.30
N THR A 306 9.53 13.43 15.48
CA THR A 306 10.78 12.67 15.65
C THR A 306 10.61 11.19 15.29
N VAL A 307 9.50 10.58 15.69
CA VAL A 307 9.16 9.20 15.32
C VAL A 307 8.97 9.08 13.80
N TRP A 308 8.26 10.03 13.19
CA TRP A 308 8.03 10.04 11.74
C TRP A 308 9.34 10.18 10.95
N ILE A 309 10.25 11.08 11.36
CA ILE A 309 11.58 11.24 10.75
C ILE A 309 12.39 9.94 10.84
N THR A 310 12.34 9.27 11.99
CA THR A 310 13.07 8.01 12.22
C THR A 310 12.52 6.89 11.32
N ASN A 311 11.20 6.75 11.24
CA ASN A 311 10.56 5.75 10.37
C ASN A 311 10.87 6.01 8.88
N ASN A 312 10.84 7.27 8.44
CA ASN A 312 11.19 7.61 7.06
C ASN A 312 12.65 7.26 6.74
N ARG A 313 13.57 7.50 7.67
CA ARG A 313 14.97 7.10 7.49
C ARG A 313 15.10 5.58 7.32
N HIS A 314 14.41 4.81 8.16
CA HIS A 314 14.41 3.35 8.04
C HIS A 314 13.84 2.87 6.70
N LEU A 315 12.74 3.45 6.23
CA LEU A 315 12.17 3.13 4.92
C LEU A 315 13.14 3.46 3.77
N GLN A 316 13.87 4.57 3.85
CA GLN A 316 14.90 4.91 2.86
C GLN A 316 16.04 3.88 2.83
N GLU A 317 16.46 3.37 3.99
CA GLU A 317 17.46 2.29 4.08
C GLU A 317 16.95 0.98 3.46
N LEU A 318 15.70 0.60 3.71
CA LEU A 318 15.08 -0.58 3.11
C LEU A 318 14.98 -0.46 1.58
N VAL A 319 14.57 0.69 1.06
CA VAL A 319 14.52 0.94 -0.39
C VAL A 319 15.91 0.88 -1.00
N LYS A 320 16.93 1.39 -0.29
CA LYS A 320 18.33 1.30 -0.73
C LYS A 320 18.78 -0.17 -0.80
N GLY A 321 18.51 -0.96 0.23
CA GLY A 321 18.83 -2.40 0.25
C GLY A 321 18.15 -3.17 -0.88
N SER A 322 16.85 -2.93 -1.10
CA SER A 322 16.10 -3.56 -2.19
C SER A 322 16.66 -3.20 -3.57
N LYS A 323 17.14 -1.97 -3.77
CA LYS A 323 17.79 -1.55 -5.01
C LYS A 323 19.12 -2.28 -5.24
N GLU A 324 19.91 -2.50 -4.18
CA GLU A 324 21.15 -3.26 -4.25
C GLU A 324 20.88 -4.72 -4.62
N ASP A 325 19.85 -5.35 -4.04
CA ASP A 325 19.47 -6.72 -4.38
C ASP A 325 18.94 -6.84 -5.81
N LEU A 326 18.17 -5.85 -6.30
CA LEU A 326 17.76 -5.80 -7.71
C LEU A 326 18.96 -5.74 -8.65
N LEU A 327 20.02 -5.00 -8.28
CA LEU A 327 21.26 -4.96 -9.07
C LEU A 327 21.97 -6.32 -9.09
N LYS A 328 22.01 -7.04 -7.95
CA LYS A 328 22.56 -8.41 -7.90
C LYS A 328 21.77 -9.38 -8.78
N VAL A 329 20.43 -9.33 -8.74
CA VAL A 329 19.57 -10.18 -9.59
C VAL A 329 19.79 -9.87 -11.07
N LYS A 330 19.94 -8.59 -11.43
CA LYS A 330 20.27 -8.19 -12.81
C LYS A 330 21.64 -8.72 -13.26
N ALA A 331 22.65 -8.70 -12.39
CA ALA A 331 23.95 -9.27 -12.68
C ALA A 331 23.86 -10.78 -12.89
N LEU A 332 23.21 -11.52 -11.99
CA LEU A 332 22.98 -12.96 -12.15
C LEU A 332 22.23 -13.30 -13.43
N ASN A 333 21.19 -12.53 -13.78
CA ASN A 333 20.44 -12.76 -15.01
C ASN A 333 21.29 -12.51 -16.27
N HIS A 334 22.24 -11.57 -16.21
CA HIS A 334 23.20 -11.36 -17.28
C HIS A 334 24.19 -12.54 -17.40
N ASP A 335 24.68 -13.05 -16.27
CA ASP A 335 25.56 -14.23 -16.23
C ASP A 335 24.86 -15.46 -16.81
N TYR A 336 23.60 -15.73 -16.42
CA TYR A 336 22.78 -16.80 -16.98
C TYR A 336 22.54 -16.62 -18.49
N ALA A 337 22.28 -15.40 -18.95
CA ALA A 337 22.12 -15.14 -20.38
C ALA A 337 23.40 -15.48 -21.16
N THR A 338 24.57 -15.12 -20.62
CA THR A 338 25.88 -15.43 -21.19
C THR A 338 26.14 -16.93 -21.25
N GLU A 339 25.83 -17.67 -20.17
CA GLU A 339 25.95 -19.12 -20.12
C GLU A 339 25.04 -19.81 -21.15
N MET A 340 23.79 -19.35 -21.25
CA MET A 340 22.83 -19.86 -22.24
C MET A 340 23.29 -19.67 -23.68
N ASP A 341 23.92 -18.54 -23.99
CA ASP A 341 24.49 -18.30 -25.33
C ASP A 341 25.70 -19.19 -25.59
N GLY A 342 26.54 -19.45 -24.57
CA GLY A 342 27.62 -20.44 -24.64
C GLY A 342 27.10 -21.85 -24.96
N LEU A 343 26.06 -22.31 -24.25
CA LEU A 343 25.44 -23.61 -24.49
C LEU A 343 24.79 -23.71 -25.88
N LYS A 344 24.20 -22.62 -26.39
CA LYS A 344 23.66 -22.59 -27.78
C LYS A 344 24.76 -22.80 -28.82
N GLU A 345 25.90 -22.14 -28.66
CA GLU A 345 27.04 -22.35 -29.57
C GLU A 345 27.60 -23.78 -29.43
N GLU A 346 27.69 -24.34 -28.22
CA GLU A 346 28.09 -25.74 -28.03
C GLU A 346 27.14 -26.70 -28.76
N ILE A 347 25.82 -26.55 -28.57
CA ILE A 347 24.80 -27.35 -29.27
C ILE A 347 24.96 -27.22 -30.79
N LYS A 348 25.24 -26.03 -31.31
CA LYS A 348 25.49 -25.80 -32.73
C LYS A 348 26.72 -26.56 -33.23
N THR A 349 27.84 -26.51 -32.51
CA THR A 349 29.05 -27.27 -32.87
C THR A 349 28.80 -28.79 -32.84
N LEU A 350 28.03 -29.28 -31.86
CA LEU A 350 27.66 -30.71 -31.78
C LEU A 350 26.76 -31.12 -32.95
N ARG A 351 25.81 -30.26 -33.36
CA ARG A 351 24.97 -30.51 -34.55
C ARG A 351 25.80 -30.59 -35.83
N GLU A 352 26.78 -29.69 -35.99
CA GLU A 352 27.70 -29.71 -37.15
C GLU A 352 28.55 -30.99 -37.18
N LYS A 353 29.10 -31.40 -36.03
CA LYS A 353 29.82 -32.69 -35.90
C LYS A 353 28.92 -33.87 -36.24
N ASN A 354 27.70 -33.91 -35.71
CA ASN A 354 26.76 -35.00 -35.96
C ASN A 354 26.37 -35.08 -37.44
N LYS A 355 26.17 -33.94 -38.09
CA LYS A 355 25.94 -33.88 -39.55
C LYS A 355 27.10 -34.50 -40.32
N LYS A 356 28.35 -34.13 -39.97
CA LYS A 356 29.54 -34.72 -40.59
C LYS A 356 29.59 -36.25 -40.40
N TYR A 357 29.27 -36.76 -39.22
CA TYR A 357 29.21 -38.21 -38.97
C TYR A 357 28.16 -38.92 -39.82
N GLU A 358 26.98 -38.34 -40.00
CA GLU A 358 25.95 -38.92 -40.89
C GLU A 358 26.38 -38.87 -42.37
N ASP A 359 27.07 -37.81 -42.80
CA ASP A 359 27.64 -37.72 -44.15
C ASP A 359 28.72 -38.82 -44.37
N ASP A 360 29.64 -38.99 -43.41
CA ASP A 360 30.68 -40.03 -43.45
C ASP A 360 30.08 -41.46 -43.45
N LYS A 361 29.00 -41.67 -42.68
CA LYS A 361 28.27 -42.94 -42.63
C LYS A 361 27.56 -43.25 -43.95
N LEU A 362 26.95 -42.25 -44.58
CA LEU A 362 26.34 -42.41 -45.91
C LEU A 362 27.40 -42.75 -46.96
N GLN A 363 28.54 -42.05 -46.93
CA GLN A 363 29.69 -42.34 -47.79
C GLN A 363 30.20 -43.78 -47.59
N CYS A 364 30.32 -44.25 -46.35
CA CYS A 364 30.72 -45.62 -46.04
C CYS A 364 29.71 -46.65 -46.58
N ALA A 365 28.41 -46.38 -46.46
CA ALA A 365 27.37 -47.24 -47.02
C ALA A 365 27.46 -47.34 -48.55
N ASP A 366 27.76 -46.24 -49.24
CA ASP A 366 27.97 -46.24 -50.69
C ASP A 366 29.26 -46.97 -51.08
N ASP A 367 30.34 -46.84 -50.30
CA ASP A 367 31.55 -47.62 -50.48
C ASP A 367 31.31 -49.12 -50.33
N ILE A 368 30.54 -49.54 -49.31
CA ILE A 368 30.15 -50.94 -49.13
C ILE A 368 29.42 -51.46 -50.37
N LYS A 369 28.41 -50.74 -50.87
CA LYS A 369 27.69 -51.12 -52.10
C LYS A 369 28.64 -51.25 -53.30
N ARG A 370 29.56 -50.30 -53.49
CA ARG A 370 30.58 -50.37 -54.56
C ARG A 370 31.45 -51.62 -54.45
N TYR A 371 31.85 -52.00 -53.25
CA TYR A 371 32.64 -53.22 -53.02
C TYR A 371 31.81 -54.49 -53.24
N GLU A 372 30.55 -54.52 -52.82
CA GLU A 372 29.62 -55.63 -53.08
C GLU A 372 29.45 -55.88 -54.59
N GLU A 373 29.29 -54.82 -55.39
CA GLU A 373 29.23 -54.91 -56.85
C GLU A 373 30.54 -55.42 -57.48
N LYS A 374 31.71 -54.97 -56.99
CA LYS A 374 33.02 -55.50 -57.42
C LYS A 374 33.14 -56.98 -57.10
N ILE A 375 32.78 -57.40 -55.88
CA ILE A 375 32.79 -58.81 -55.45
C ILE A 375 31.87 -59.63 -56.35
N LYS A 376 30.68 -59.12 -56.68
CA LYS A 376 29.75 -59.79 -57.60
C LYS A 376 30.37 -60.01 -58.97
N ARG A 377 31.00 -58.99 -59.56
CA ARG A 377 31.72 -59.09 -60.85
C ARG A 377 32.85 -60.13 -60.79
N TYR A 378 33.67 -60.12 -59.75
CA TYR A 378 34.74 -61.11 -59.61
C TYR A 378 34.21 -62.53 -59.45
N LYS A 379 33.09 -62.73 -58.74
CA LYS A 379 32.44 -64.05 -58.65
C LYS A 379 31.97 -64.54 -60.01
N GLU A 380 31.41 -63.67 -60.84
CA GLU A 380 31.00 -63.98 -62.22
C GLU A 380 32.21 -64.32 -63.10
N GLU A 381 33.30 -63.56 -63.00
CA GLU A 381 34.56 -63.81 -63.72
C GLU A 381 35.19 -65.16 -63.33
N ILE A 382 35.27 -65.47 -62.04
CA ILE A 382 35.73 -66.76 -61.53
C ILE A 382 34.87 -67.89 -62.08
N LYS A 383 33.53 -67.72 -62.11
CA LYS A 383 32.61 -68.71 -62.68
C LYS A 383 32.89 -68.95 -64.16
N MET A 384 33.14 -67.89 -64.94
CA MET A 384 33.52 -68.01 -66.35
C MET A 384 34.86 -68.72 -66.55
N LEU A 385 35.87 -68.38 -65.75
CA LEU A 385 37.20 -69.02 -65.80
C LEU A 385 37.13 -70.50 -65.43
N SER A 386 36.42 -70.86 -64.35
CA SER A 386 36.24 -72.26 -63.94
C SER A 386 35.48 -73.10 -64.99
N GLY A 387 34.50 -72.50 -65.68
CA GLY A 387 33.81 -73.14 -66.81
C GLY A 387 34.76 -73.38 -67.98
N ARG A 388 35.64 -72.42 -68.29
CA ARG A 388 36.65 -72.55 -69.35
C ARG A 388 37.72 -73.58 -69.00
N GLU A 389 38.17 -73.62 -67.75
CA GLU A 389 39.07 -74.64 -67.23
C GLU A 389 38.45 -76.04 -67.38
N SER A 390 37.19 -76.21 -66.99
CA SER A 390 36.45 -77.47 -67.14
C SER A 390 36.41 -77.93 -68.60
N GLN A 391 36.13 -77.03 -69.54
CA GLN A 391 36.14 -77.33 -70.98
C GLN A 391 37.53 -77.70 -71.50
N LEU A 392 38.58 -77.03 -71.02
CA LEU A 392 39.96 -77.37 -71.39
C LEU A 392 40.36 -78.73 -70.84
N MET A 393 39.97 -79.05 -69.61
CA MET A 393 40.19 -80.37 -69.00
C MET A 393 39.44 -81.48 -69.75
N GLU A 394 38.20 -81.23 -70.18
CA GLU A 394 37.45 -82.16 -71.02
C GLU A 394 38.12 -82.39 -72.38
N LYS A 395 38.59 -81.33 -73.04
CA LYS A 395 39.38 -81.43 -74.28
C LYS A 395 40.69 -82.18 -74.08
N LEU A 396 41.39 -81.95 -72.97
CA LEU A 396 42.63 -82.64 -72.62
C LEU A 396 42.38 -84.13 -72.40
N ALA A 397 41.32 -84.48 -71.66
CA ALA A 397 40.89 -85.86 -71.46
C ALA A 397 40.52 -86.55 -72.79
N ALA A 398 39.80 -85.86 -73.68
CA ALA A 398 39.48 -86.35 -75.02
C ALA A 398 40.74 -86.54 -75.90
N ALA A 399 41.71 -85.63 -75.81
CA ALA A 399 42.99 -85.74 -76.53
C ALA A 399 43.92 -86.81 -75.96
N GLN A 400 43.74 -87.22 -74.70
CA GLN A 400 44.48 -88.33 -74.08
C GLN A 400 43.89 -89.72 -74.40
N GLN A 401 42.62 -89.82 -74.83
CA GLN A 401 42.00 -91.10 -75.19
C GLN A 401 42.72 -91.92 -76.30
N PRO A 402 43.28 -91.32 -77.37
CA PRO A 402 44.02 -92.08 -78.38
C PRO A 402 45.32 -92.71 -77.86
N TRP A 403 45.92 -92.14 -76.81
CA TRP A 403 47.18 -92.63 -76.22
C TRP A 403 46.97 -93.77 -75.22
N GLN A 404 45.74 -93.98 -74.75
CA GLN A 404 45.36 -95.14 -73.93
C GLN A 404 45.14 -96.42 -74.75
N LEU A 405 45.20 -96.35 -76.08
CA LEU A 405 45.12 -97.51 -76.98
C LEU A 405 46.50 -98.04 -77.44
N PHE A 406 47.59 -97.42 -76.98
CA PHE A 406 48.98 -97.79 -77.32
C PHE A 406 49.83 -98.22 -76.11
N LEU A 407 49.21 -98.38 -74.95
CA LEU A 407 49.70 -99.14 -73.79
C LEU A 407 48.74 -100.31 -73.58
#